data_AF-B8JCZ3-F1
#
_entry.id   AF-B8JCZ3-F1
#
_cell.length_a   1.000
_cell.length_b   1.000
_cell.length_c   1.000
_cell.angle_alpha   90.00
_cell.angle_beta   90.00
_cell.angle_gamma   90.00
#
_symmetry.space_group_name_H-M   'P 1'
#
loop_
_entity.id
_entity.type
_entity.pdbx_description
1 polymer ?
#
loop_
_entity_poly.entity_id
_entity_poly.type
_entity_poly.pdbx_seq_one_letter_code
_entity_poly.pdbx_strand_id
1 'polypeptide(L)'
;MRRARTSGMRGVTLIEAMISLTLLLIGILGLMRLQVIGFTSNEGARSNGAAQELARELAAGLERLDPSLDALLVADTISDAPPSGFGNPLDASGNLATSGWRDWDDAYLAGTTSGYPSLKVVGVQPDTALPADPLDPSKPLYRRRWSIWQVATSNAASGVRLAAVSVVYHERTITRPRVVTLYVQIPNLGASTVNASAYR
;
A
#
# COMPACT_ATOMS: atom_id res chain seq x y z
N MET A 1 18.22 -43.13 -70.13
CA MET A 1 17.36 -41.97 -69.76
C MET A 1 16.28 -42.42 -68.78
N ARG A 2 16.40 -42.11 -67.50
CA ARG A 2 15.37 -42.36 -66.47
C ARG A 2 14.87 -41.00 -65.99
N ARG A 3 13.68 -40.58 -66.42
CA ARG A 3 13.00 -39.42 -65.83
C ARG A 3 12.38 -39.88 -64.51
N ALA A 4 12.97 -39.47 -63.39
CA ALA A 4 12.30 -39.54 -62.11
C ALA A 4 11.10 -38.57 -62.17
N ARG A 5 9.88 -39.13 -62.19
CA ARG A 5 8.67 -38.34 -61.96
C ARG A 5 8.65 -37.99 -60.47
N THR A 6 8.85 -36.72 -60.14
CA THR A 6 8.48 -36.15 -58.85
C THR A 6 6.95 -36.08 -58.78
N SER A 7 6.31 -37.21 -58.51
CA SER A 7 4.90 -37.27 -58.18
C SER A 7 4.75 -37.27 -56.67
N GLY A 8 4.04 -36.27 -56.15
CA GLY A 8 3.51 -36.27 -54.78
C GLY A 8 3.95 -35.04 -54.01
N MET A 9 3.07 -34.02 -53.96
CA MET A 9 2.95 -32.97 -52.93
C MET A 9 2.26 -31.74 -53.55
N ARG A 10 0.99 -31.85 -53.96
CA ARG A 10 0.21 -30.68 -54.44
C ARG A 10 -1.25 -30.63 -53.95
N GLY A 11 -1.62 -31.44 -52.96
CA GLY A 11 -2.99 -31.50 -52.42
C GLY A 11 -3.16 -31.14 -50.95
N VAL A 12 -2.08 -30.84 -50.23
CA VAL A 12 -2.08 -30.67 -48.76
C VAL A 12 -1.76 -29.22 -48.33
N THR A 13 -1.36 -28.35 -49.25
CA THR A 13 -0.80 -27.03 -48.90
C THR A 13 -1.80 -26.05 -48.30
N LEU A 14 -3.07 -26.09 -48.70
CA LEU A 14 -4.06 -25.12 -48.20
C LEU A 14 -4.56 -25.49 -46.80
N ILE A 15 -4.88 -26.77 -46.57
CA ILE A 15 -5.32 -27.25 -45.25
C ILE A 15 -4.17 -27.14 -44.24
N GLU A 16 -2.95 -27.48 -44.62
CA GLU A 16 -1.77 -27.39 -43.76
C GLU A 16 -1.40 -25.93 -43.45
N ALA A 17 -1.58 -25.02 -44.41
CA ALA A 17 -1.46 -23.58 -44.16
C ALA A 17 -2.55 -23.07 -43.21
N MET A 18 -3.80 -23.54 -43.34
CA MET A 18 -4.88 -23.17 -42.42
C MET A 18 -4.62 -23.69 -41.00
N ILE A 19 -4.14 -24.92 -40.84
CA ILE A 19 -3.76 -25.48 -39.54
C ILE A 19 -2.60 -24.69 -38.94
N SER A 20 -1.56 -24.39 -39.74
CA SER A 20 -0.41 -23.59 -39.30
C SER A 20 -0.82 -22.18 -38.87
N LEU A 21 -1.73 -21.53 -39.63
CA LEU A 21 -2.29 -20.23 -39.28
C LEU A 21 -3.10 -20.30 -37.99
N THR A 22 -3.89 -21.36 -37.79
CA THR A 22 -4.67 -21.55 -36.57
C THR A 22 -3.76 -21.73 -35.34
N LEU A 23 -2.71 -22.55 -35.46
CA LEU A 23 -1.72 -22.73 -34.41
C LEU A 23 -0.96 -21.43 -34.12
N LEU A 24 -0.60 -20.67 -35.15
CA LEU A 24 0.03 -19.36 -35.00
C LEU A 24 -0.89 -18.38 -34.25
N LEU A 25 -2.17 -18.32 -34.60
CA LEU A 25 -3.15 -17.46 -33.92
C LEU A 25 -3.31 -17.84 -32.44
N ILE A 26 -3.41 -19.13 -32.13
CA ILE A 26 -3.47 -19.62 -30.74
C ILE A 26 -2.18 -19.24 -29.99
N GLY A 27 -1.02 -19.40 -30.63
CA GLY A 27 0.28 -19.01 -30.07
C GLY A 27 0.36 -17.50 -29.76
N ILE A 28 -0.08 -16.66 -30.69
CA ILE A 28 -0.11 -15.20 -30.50
C ILE A 28 -1.07 -14.81 -29.36
N LEU A 29 -2.27 -15.40 -29.30
CA LEU A 29 -3.22 -15.16 -28.22
C LEU A 29 -2.66 -15.57 -26.85
N GLY A 30 -1.93 -16.68 -26.79
CA GLY A 30 -1.22 -17.12 -25.58
C GLY A 30 -0.16 -16.11 -25.13
N LEU A 31 0.67 -15.63 -26.06
CA LEU A 31 1.70 -14.64 -25.79
C LEU A 31 1.12 -13.30 -25.31
N MET A 32 0.04 -12.82 -25.94
CA MET A 32 -0.64 -11.59 -25.54
C MET A 32 -1.18 -11.68 -24.10
N ARG A 33 -1.78 -12.82 -23.71
CA ARG A 33 -2.25 -13.01 -22.32
C ARG A 33 -1.10 -12.94 -21.31
N LEU A 34 0.03 -13.56 -21.62
CA LEU A 34 1.21 -13.51 -20.74
C LEU A 34 1.79 -12.09 -20.63
N GLN A 35 1.79 -11.33 -21.72
CA GLN A 35 2.22 -9.92 -21.70
C GLN A 35 1.32 -9.08 -20.79
N VAL A 36 0.00 -9.23 -20.90
CA VAL A 36 -0.96 -8.51 -20.03
C VAL A 36 -0.73 -8.85 -18.56
N ILE A 37 -0.52 -10.12 -18.23
CA ILE A 37 -0.19 -10.55 -16.86
C ILE A 37 1.13 -9.91 -16.40
N GLY A 38 2.15 -9.88 -17.25
CA GLY A 38 3.43 -9.25 -16.95
C GLY A 38 3.30 -7.74 -16.66
N PHE A 39 2.52 -7.01 -17.48
CA PHE A 39 2.30 -5.58 -17.26
C PHE A 39 1.54 -5.30 -15.96
N THR A 40 0.44 -6.01 -15.73
CA THR A 40 -0.37 -5.84 -14.51
C THR A 40 0.41 -6.19 -13.25
N SER A 41 1.21 -7.25 -13.28
CA SER A 41 2.07 -7.64 -12.15
C SER A 41 3.13 -6.57 -11.85
N ASN A 42 3.74 -5.99 -12.88
CA ASN A 42 4.75 -4.96 -12.70
C ASN A 42 4.15 -3.64 -12.17
N GLU A 43 2.97 -3.26 -12.64
CA GLU A 43 2.26 -2.08 -12.13
C GLU A 43 1.85 -2.24 -10.65
N GLY A 44 1.34 -3.42 -10.29
CA GLY A 44 1.04 -3.75 -8.88
C GLY A 44 2.28 -3.73 -7.99
N ALA A 45 3.41 -4.28 -8.46
CA ALA A 45 4.66 -4.24 -7.71
C ALA A 45 5.18 -2.81 -7.49
N ARG A 46 5.09 -1.95 -8.51
CA ARG A 46 5.50 -0.54 -8.42
C ARG A 46 4.63 0.26 -7.46
N SER A 47 3.31 0.11 -7.54
CA SER A 47 2.38 0.81 -6.64
C SER A 47 2.54 0.36 -5.18
N ASN A 48 2.72 -0.94 -4.95
CA ASN A 48 3.04 -1.46 -3.61
C ASN A 48 4.39 -0.93 -3.09
N GLY A 49 5.42 -0.88 -3.95
CA GLY A 49 6.71 -0.30 -3.60
C GLY A 49 6.62 1.18 -3.18
N ALA A 50 5.90 1.99 -3.97
CA ALA A 50 5.66 3.39 -3.64
C ALA A 50 4.86 3.56 -2.33
N ALA A 51 3.82 2.75 -2.12
CA ALA A 51 3.04 2.76 -0.88
C ALA A 51 3.90 2.39 0.34
N GLN A 52 4.82 1.42 0.22
CA GLN A 52 5.76 1.07 1.29
C GLN A 52 6.76 2.17 1.58
N GLU A 53 7.26 2.87 0.56
CA GLU A 53 8.16 4.00 0.73
C GLU A 53 7.48 5.14 1.48
N LEU A 54 6.26 5.52 1.06
CA LEU A 54 5.45 6.53 1.73
C LEU A 54 5.08 6.14 3.17
N ALA A 55 4.81 4.86 3.42
CA ALA A 55 4.54 4.35 4.78
C ALA A 55 5.78 4.48 5.67
N ARG A 56 6.98 4.15 5.15
CA ARG A 56 8.25 4.27 5.88
C ARG A 56 8.63 5.72 6.14
N GLU A 57 8.38 6.59 5.17
CA GLU A 57 8.63 8.02 5.29
C GLU A 57 7.80 8.63 6.43
N LEU A 58 6.49 8.37 6.43
CA LEU A 58 5.60 8.83 7.49
C LEU A 58 5.96 8.20 8.84
N ALA A 59 6.26 6.90 8.88
CA ALA A 59 6.77 6.22 10.07
C ALA A 59 8.01 6.92 10.65
N ALA A 60 9.02 7.19 9.83
CA ALA A 60 10.22 7.89 10.26
C ALA A 60 9.93 9.33 10.70
N GLY A 61 8.94 9.99 10.09
CA GLY A 61 8.43 11.28 10.55
C GLY A 61 7.83 11.21 11.95
N LEU A 62 6.99 10.21 12.22
CA LEU A 62 6.34 9.99 13.50
C LEU A 62 7.32 9.54 14.60
N GLU A 63 8.36 8.77 14.28
CA GLU A 63 9.39 8.35 15.25
C GLU A 63 10.20 9.52 15.80
N ARG A 64 10.31 10.63 15.05
CA ARG A 64 11.07 11.82 15.46
C ARG A 64 10.27 12.74 16.38
N LEU A 65 8.95 12.53 16.47
CA LEU A 65 8.07 13.31 17.34
C LEU A 65 8.31 12.91 18.81
N ASP A 66 8.15 13.88 19.71
CA ASP A 66 8.24 13.63 21.13
C ASP A 66 6.92 12.99 21.60
N PRO A 67 6.91 11.72 22.01
CA PRO A 67 5.69 11.04 22.45
C PRO A 67 5.02 11.77 23.62
N SER A 68 5.75 12.44 24.50
CA SER A 68 5.18 13.07 25.69
C SER A 68 4.45 14.39 25.40
N LEU A 69 4.79 15.05 24.30
CA LEU A 69 4.29 16.40 23.96
C LEU A 69 3.37 16.40 22.73
N ASP A 70 3.55 15.43 21.83
CA ASP A 70 2.93 15.47 20.52
C ASP A 70 1.56 14.80 20.49
N ALA A 71 0.53 15.60 20.26
CA ALA A 71 -0.86 15.14 20.21
C ALA A 71 -1.16 14.17 19.05
N LEU A 72 -0.29 14.08 18.03
CA LEU A 72 -0.38 13.07 16.96
C LEU A 72 -0.05 11.66 17.46
N LEU A 73 0.64 11.56 18.59
CA LEU A 73 1.11 10.30 19.20
C LEU A 73 0.30 9.90 20.44
N VAL A 74 -0.79 10.60 20.73
CA VAL A 74 -1.72 10.23 21.80
C VAL A 74 -2.50 9.00 21.34
N ALA A 75 -2.43 7.94 22.14
CA ALA A 75 -3.18 6.72 21.87
C ALA A 75 -4.68 6.94 22.05
N ASP A 76 -5.47 6.49 21.09
CA ASP A 76 -6.93 6.56 21.16
C ASP A 76 -7.49 5.51 22.14
N THR A 77 -6.71 4.45 22.42
CA THR A 77 -7.08 3.37 23.33
C THR A 77 -5.85 2.85 24.07
N ILE A 78 -6.02 2.63 25.38
CA ILE A 78 -5.03 1.98 26.25
C ILE A 78 -5.60 0.61 26.64
N SER A 79 -4.95 -0.46 26.21
CA SER A 79 -5.46 -1.84 26.41
C SER A 79 -4.34 -2.88 26.32
N ASP A 80 -4.55 -4.05 26.93
CA ASP A 80 -3.59 -5.17 26.88
C ASP A 80 -3.55 -5.88 25.51
N ALA A 81 -4.56 -5.63 24.67
CA ALA A 81 -4.67 -6.16 23.31
C ALA A 81 -4.90 -5.01 22.31
N PRO A 82 -4.46 -5.16 21.05
CA PRO A 82 -4.68 -4.14 20.04
C PRO A 82 -6.19 -3.91 19.81
N PRO A 83 -6.63 -2.65 19.62
CA PRO A 83 -8.02 -2.36 19.32
C PRO A 83 -8.45 -3.00 18.00
N SER A 84 -9.74 -3.33 17.90
CA SER A 84 -10.33 -3.90 16.68
C SER A 84 -10.02 -3.01 15.47
N GLY A 85 -9.42 -3.59 14.44
CA GLY A 85 -9.06 -2.88 13.22
C GLY A 85 -7.74 -2.11 13.29
N PHE A 86 -6.95 -2.21 14.37
CA PHE A 86 -5.62 -1.63 14.41
C PHE A 86 -4.76 -2.12 13.23
N GLY A 87 -4.13 -1.19 12.51
CA GLY A 87 -3.34 -1.52 11.33
C GLY A 87 -4.13 -1.83 10.05
N ASN A 88 -5.47 -1.90 10.08
CA ASN A 88 -6.28 -1.99 8.87
C ASN A 88 -7.25 -0.80 8.73
N PRO A 89 -6.95 0.18 7.87
CA PRO A 89 -7.80 1.35 7.67
C PRO A 89 -9.05 1.05 6.83
N LEU A 90 -9.27 -0.20 6.42
CA LEU A 90 -10.47 -0.63 5.71
C LEU A 90 -11.46 -1.33 6.65
N ASP A 91 -12.74 -1.00 6.49
CA ASP A 91 -13.84 -1.69 7.14
C ASP A 91 -14.10 -3.08 6.51
N ALA A 92 -15.03 -3.84 7.08
CA ALA A 92 -15.41 -5.16 6.57
C ALA A 92 -15.97 -5.14 5.14
N SER A 93 -16.42 -3.97 4.66
CA SER A 93 -16.92 -3.76 3.29
C SER A 93 -15.81 -3.36 2.32
N GLY A 94 -14.60 -3.09 2.80
CA GLY A 94 -13.46 -2.61 2.01
C GLY A 94 -13.46 -1.10 1.77
N ASN A 95 -14.25 -0.33 2.52
CA ASN A 95 -14.23 1.14 2.49
C ASN A 95 -13.29 1.68 3.58
N LEU A 96 -12.86 2.93 3.43
CA LEU A 96 -12.07 3.62 4.45
C LEU A 96 -12.86 3.72 5.77
N ALA A 97 -12.29 3.21 6.86
CA ALA A 97 -12.84 3.31 8.20
C ALA A 97 -12.97 4.79 8.62
N THR A 98 -14.04 5.12 9.33
CA THR A 98 -14.38 6.49 9.74
C THR A 98 -13.88 6.88 11.12
N SER A 99 -13.37 5.93 11.91
CA SER A 99 -12.90 6.17 13.29
C SER A 99 -11.70 5.28 13.63
N GLY A 100 -10.92 5.69 14.63
CA GLY A 100 -9.70 5.00 15.06
C GLY A 100 -8.47 5.28 14.19
N TRP A 101 -8.54 6.30 13.34
CA TRP A 101 -7.50 6.67 12.39
C TRP A 101 -7.33 8.17 12.32
N ARG A 102 -6.09 8.60 12.09
CA ARG A 102 -5.73 9.96 11.76
C ARG A 102 -5.38 10.02 10.29
N ASP A 103 -6.04 10.92 9.58
CA ASP A 103 -5.74 11.23 8.19
C ASP A 103 -4.52 12.15 8.11
N TRP A 104 -3.66 11.91 7.13
CA TRP A 104 -2.59 12.83 6.79
C TRP A 104 -3.15 14.14 6.25
N ASP A 105 -2.51 15.25 6.64
CA ASP A 105 -2.75 16.59 6.17
C ASP A 105 -1.40 17.27 5.96
N ASP A 106 -1.23 17.94 4.82
CA ASP A 106 -0.01 18.69 4.50
C ASP A 106 0.22 19.85 5.49
N ALA A 107 -0.81 20.30 6.23
CA ALA A 107 -0.68 21.24 7.34
C ALA A 107 0.29 20.74 8.44
N TYR A 108 0.46 19.43 8.61
CA TYR A 108 1.42 18.85 9.55
C TYR A 108 2.88 19.13 9.16
N LEU A 109 3.17 19.46 7.90
CA LEU A 109 4.52 19.86 7.46
C LEU A 109 4.89 21.28 7.91
N ALA A 110 3.88 22.15 8.03
CA ALA A 110 4.05 23.54 8.40
C ALA A 110 3.88 23.76 9.92
N GLY A 111 3.37 22.77 10.67
CA GLY A 111 3.06 22.91 12.09
C GLY A 111 1.89 23.87 12.35
N THR A 112 1.00 24.05 11.36
CA THR A 112 -0.07 25.05 11.37
C THR A 112 -1.45 24.47 11.69
N THR A 113 -1.54 23.19 12.02
CA THR A 113 -2.83 22.53 12.31
C THR A 113 -3.50 23.17 13.54
N SER A 114 -4.69 23.75 13.33
CA SER A 114 -5.51 24.36 14.38
C SER A 114 -5.83 23.34 15.48
N GLY A 115 -5.60 23.71 16.75
CA GLY A 115 -5.90 22.88 17.92
C GLY A 115 -4.69 22.21 18.58
N TYR A 116 -3.51 22.25 17.96
CA TYR A 116 -2.30 21.66 18.54
C TYR A 116 -1.05 22.51 18.28
N PRO A 117 -0.37 23.04 19.32
CA PRO A 117 0.81 23.88 19.10
C PRO A 117 2.00 23.04 18.62
N SER A 118 2.64 23.44 17.51
CA SER A 118 4.00 23.02 17.08
C SER A 118 4.18 21.61 16.50
N LEU A 119 3.12 20.92 16.07
CA LEU A 119 3.23 19.57 15.50
C LEU A 119 3.77 19.59 14.07
N LYS A 120 5.09 19.57 13.94
CA LYS A 120 5.77 19.53 12.64
C LYS A 120 6.33 18.13 12.37
N VAL A 121 5.74 17.43 11.40
CA VAL A 121 6.32 16.18 10.90
C VAL A 121 7.31 16.53 9.78
N VAL A 122 8.59 16.17 9.97
CA VAL A 122 9.68 16.55 9.03
C VAL A 122 10.12 15.36 8.20
N GLY A 123 10.45 15.62 6.93
CA GLY A 123 10.96 14.61 6.01
C GLY A 123 9.88 13.70 5.45
N VAL A 124 8.66 14.24 5.33
CA VAL A 124 7.51 13.59 4.70
C VAL A 124 7.10 14.40 3.46
N GLN A 125 6.96 13.76 2.30
CA GLN A 125 6.52 14.38 1.07
C GLN A 125 5.07 14.84 1.22
N PRO A 126 4.65 16.01 0.73
CA PRO A 126 3.25 16.42 0.78
C PRO A 126 2.35 15.56 -0.13
N ASP A 127 1.13 15.28 0.31
CA ASP A 127 0.09 14.60 -0.48
C ASP A 127 -0.26 15.40 -1.74
N THR A 128 -0.16 16.73 -1.69
CA THR A 128 -0.32 17.61 -2.86
C THR A 128 0.72 17.39 -3.97
N ALA A 129 1.87 16.76 -3.66
CA ALA A 129 2.86 16.37 -4.66
C ALA A 129 2.65 14.95 -5.21
N LEU A 130 1.69 14.19 -4.67
CA LEU A 130 1.38 12.84 -5.11
C LEU A 130 0.42 12.86 -6.31
N PRO A 131 0.44 11.82 -7.17
CA PRO A 131 -0.53 11.68 -8.25
C PRO A 131 -1.97 11.68 -7.70
N ALA A 132 -2.90 12.33 -8.38
CA ALA A 132 -4.31 12.29 -8.02
C ALA A 132 -4.92 10.90 -8.28
N ASP A 133 -5.91 10.53 -7.47
CA ASP A 133 -6.66 9.28 -7.64
C ASP A 133 -7.50 9.34 -8.94
N PRO A 134 -7.40 8.34 -9.84
CA PRO A 134 -8.19 8.32 -11.07
C PRO A 134 -9.71 8.21 -10.85
N LEU A 135 -10.16 7.72 -9.69
CA LEU A 135 -11.58 7.61 -9.35
C LEU A 135 -12.10 8.87 -8.63
N ASP A 136 -11.21 9.60 -7.96
CA ASP A 136 -11.53 10.83 -7.22
C ASP A 136 -10.36 11.82 -7.31
N PRO A 137 -10.33 12.68 -8.35
CA PRO A 137 -9.22 13.60 -8.60
C PRO A 137 -8.99 14.62 -7.47
N SER A 138 -9.95 14.77 -6.54
CA SER A 138 -9.81 15.66 -5.38
C SER A 138 -8.92 15.09 -4.27
N LYS A 139 -8.52 13.82 -4.39
CA LYS A 139 -7.73 13.11 -3.39
C LYS A 139 -6.45 12.54 -4.01
N PRO A 140 -5.37 12.43 -3.22
CA PRO A 140 -4.16 11.75 -3.68
C PRO A 140 -4.44 10.25 -3.89
N LEU A 141 -3.74 9.67 -4.85
CA LEU A 141 -3.78 8.23 -5.16
C LEU A 141 -3.35 7.38 -3.97
N TYR A 142 -2.38 7.88 -3.20
CA TYR A 142 -1.88 7.25 -1.98
C TYR A 142 -2.36 8.08 -0.79
N ARG A 143 -3.30 7.54 -0.03
CA ARG A 143 -3.86 8.17 1.17
C ARG A 143 -3.15 7.61 2.40
N ARG A 144 -2.43 8.47 3.10
CA ARG A 144 -1.69 8.11 4.31
C ARG A 144 -2.56 8.25 5.54
N ARG A 145 -2.53 7.23 6.40
CA ARG A 145 -3.26 7.18 7.67
C ARG A 145 -2.39 6.56 8.73
N TRP A 146 -2.65 6.89 9.99
CA TRP A 146 -2.06 6.13 11.09
C TRP A 146 -3.00 6.01 12.27
N SER A 147 -2.76 5.00 13.09
CA SER A 147 -3.43 4.79 14.37
C SER A 147 -2.39 4.53 15.45
N ILE A 148 -2.68 4.96 16.67
CA ILE A 148 -1.78 4.78 17.81
C ILE A 148 -2.49 3.94 18.87
N TRP A 149 -1.85 2.83 19.24
CA TRP A 149 -2.26 1.99 20.35
C TRP A 149 -1.21 2.07 21.46
N GLN A 150 -1.65 2.16 22.70
CA GLN A 150 -0.78 2.06 23.86
C GLN A 150 -1.09 0.77 24.61
N VAL A 151 -0.04 -0.04 24.85
CA VAL A 151 -0.15 -1.24 25.67
C VAL A 151 -0.45 -0.82 27.11
N ALA A 152 -1.52 -1.37 27.69
CA ALA A 152 -1.83 -1.13 29.08
C ALA A 152 -0.71 -1.68 29.97
N THR A 153 -0.25 -0.85 30.90
CA THR A 153 0.73 -1.21 31.91
C THR A 153 0.28 -0.64 33.24
N SER A 154 0.90 -1.06 34.34
CA SER A 154 0.61 -0.53 35.68
C SER A 154 0.88 0.98 35.81
N ASN A 155 1.60 1.60 34.86
CA ASN A 155 1.82 3.04 34.78
C ASN A 155 1.46 3.57 33.38
N ALA A 156 0.29 4.19 33.26
CA ALA A 156 -0.20 4.76 32.00
C ALA A 156 0.73 5.83 31.39
N ALA A 157 1.61 6.46 32.19
CA ALA A 157 2.58 7.43 31.69
C ALA A 157 3.81 6.77 31.01
N SER A 158 4.06 5.48 31.28
CA SER A 158 5.25 4.74 30.81
C SER A 158 4.89 3.55 29.90
N GLY A 159 3.66 3.50 29.38
CA GLY A 159 3.26 2.46 28.44
C GLY A 159 3.99 2.58 27.10
N VAL A 160 4.24 1.44 26.45
CA VAL A 160 4.76 1.41 25.07
C VAL A 160 3.66 1.82 24.11
N ARG A 161 4.00 2.69 23.16
CA ARG A 161 3.12 3.09 22.08
C ARG A 161 3.55 2.41 20.78
N LEU A 162 2.57 1.84 20.11
CA LEU A 162 2.72 1.29 18.78
C LEU A 162 1.92 2.15 17.80
N ALA A 163 2.58 2.61 16.77
CA ALA A 163 1.97 3.27 15.63
C ALA A 163 1.78 2.26 14.50
N ALA A 164 0.58 2.17 13.96
CA ALA A 164 0.33 1.49 12.70
C ALA A 164 0.15 2.55 11.62
N VAL A 165 1.12 2.64 10.71
CA VAL A 165 1.10 3.56 9.58
C VAL A 165 0.61 2.80 8.36
N SER A 166 -0.50 3.24 7.79
CA SER A 166 -1.15 2.58 6.67
C SER A 166 -1.26 3.52 5.47
N VAL A 167 -0.94 3.00 4.28
CA VAL A 167 -1.12 3.69 3.00
C VAL A 167 -2.17 2.95 2.21
N VAL A 168 -3.27 3.65 1.92
CA VAL A 168 -4.37 3.15 1.10
C VAL A 168 -4.22 3.68 -0.31
N TYR A 169 -4.28 2.79 -1.30
CA TYR A 169 -4.13 3.19 -2.70
C TYR A 169 -5.02 2.35 -3.62
N HIS A 170 -5.37 2.92 -4.78
CA HIS A 170 -6.10 2.22 -5.83
C HIS A 170 -5.14 1.84 -6.96
N GLU A 171 -5.23 0.59 -7.43
CA GLU A 171 -4.61 0.21 -8.69
C GLU A 171 -5.56 0.57 -9.84
N ARG A 172 -5.05 1.08 -10.96
CA ARG A 172 -5.88 1.53 -12.10
C ARG A 172 -6.82 0.44 -12.64
N THR A 173 -6.47 -0.82 -12.41
CA THR A 173 -7.19 -2.00 -12.91
C THR A 173 -8.07 -2.67 -11.86
N ILE A 174 -8.02 -2.26 -10.59
CA ILE A 174 -8.74 -2.89 -9.48
C ILE A 174 -9.58 -1.84 -8.75
N THR A 175 -10.90 -2.07 -8.70
CA THR A 175 -11.85 -1.16 -8.04
C THR A 175 -11.70 -1.15 -6.52
N ARG A 176 -11.16 -2.23 -5.93
CA ARG A 176 -10.94 -2.31 -4.48
C ARG A 176 -9.61 -1.66 -4.08
N PRO A 177 -9.60 -0.83 -3.02
CA PRO A 177 -8.36 -0.28 -2.48
C PRO A 177 -7.47 -1.39 -1.93
N ARG A 178 -6.17 -1.17 -2.02
CA ARG A 178 -5.12 -1.95 -1.36
C ARG A 178 -4.52 -1.16 -0.22
N VAL A 179 -3.99 -1.88 0.75
CA VAL A 179 -3.37 -1.32 1.95
C VAL A 179 -1.98 -1.89 2.13
N VAL A 180 -1.04 -1.01 2.41
CA VAL A 180 0.23 -1.36 3.03
C VAL A 180 0.22 -0.82 4.44
N THR A 181 0.54 -1.67 5.42
CA THR A 181 0.65 -1.27 6.83
C THR A 181 2.05 -1.57 7.35
N LEU A 182 2.62 -0.59 8.04
CA LEU A 182 3.88 -0.66 8.74
C LEU A 182 3.64 -0.41 10.22
N TYR A 183 4.11 -1.34 11.06
CA TYR A 183 4.06 -1.19 12.51
C TYR A 183 5.39 -0.66 13.02
N VAL A 184 5.30 0.34 13.88
CA VAL A 184 6.44 1.05 14.45
C VAL A 184 6.22 1.19 15.96
N GLN A 185 7.27 0.94 16.72
CA GLN A 185 7.26 1.21 18.15
C GLN A 185 7.79 2.63 18.38
N ILE A 186 7.02 3.45 19.10
CA ILE A 186 7.47 4.77 19.52
C ILE A 186 8.02 4.64 20.94
N PRO A 187 9.34 4.78 21.14
CA PRO A 187 9.94 4.61 22.45
C PRO A 187 9.52 5.75 23.37
N ASN A 188 8.90 5.42 24.49
CA ASN A 188 8.67 6.36 25.57
C ASN A 188 9.81 6.21 26.59
N LEU A 189 10.43 7.32 27.01
CA LEU A 189 11.55 7.31 27.95
C LEU A 189 11.06 6.75 29.29
N GLY A 190 11.42 5.49 29.58
CA GLY A 190 10.99 4.75 30.77
C GLY A 190 10.09 3.53 30.51
N ALA A 191 9.73 3.24 29.26
CA ALA A 191 8.93 2.07 28.89
C ALA A 191 9.81 0.85 28.54
N SER A 192 9.42 -0.34 29.01
CA SER A 192 10.00 -1.63 28.58
C SER A 192 9.81 -1.82 27.07
N THR A 193 10.83 -2.23 26.31
CA THR A 193 10.69 -2.45 24.87
C THR A 193 9.70 -3.58 24.54
N VAL A 194 8.70 -3.32 23.69
CA VAL A 194 7.77 -4.35 23.19
C VAL A 194 8.04 -4.54 21.70
N ASN A 195 8.37 -5.77 21.30
CA ASN A 195 8.77 -6.07 19.93
C ASN A 195 7.60 -5.89 18.95
N ALA A 196 7.61 -4.81 18.16
CA ALA A 196 6.58 -4.51 17.16
C ALA A 196 6.43 -5.59 16.07
N SER A 197 7.44 -6.44 15.86
CA SER A 197 7.36 -7.54 14.89
C SER A 197 6.38 -8.66 15.29
N ALA A 198 5.97 -8.73 16.56
CA ALA A 198 5.00 -9.71 17.04
C ALA A 198 3.55 -9.46 16.57
N TYR A 199 3.28 -8.29 15.96
CA TYR A 199 1.93 -7.85 15.57
C TYR A 199 1.75 -7.74 14.05
N ARG A 200 2.66 -8.33 13.26
CA ARG A 200 2.58 -8.37 11.79
C ARG A 200 1.65 -9.46 11.28
#